data_AF-A0A8I2BZI7-F1
#
_entry.id   AF-A0A8I2BZI7-F1
#
_cell.length_a   1.000
_cell.length_b   1.000
_cell.length_c   1.000
_cell.angle_alpha   90.00
_cell.angle_beta   90.00
_cell.angle_gamma   90.00
#
_symmetry.space_group_name_H-M   'P 1'
#
loop_
_entity.id
_entity.type
_entity.pdbx_description
1 polymer ?
#
loop_
_entity_poly.entity_id
_entity_poly.type
_entity_poly.pdbx_seq_one_letter_code
_entity_poly.pdbx_strand_id
1 'polypeptide(L)' 'MDEKNTDYSAKKGALLEQGLISPQALELITELETELNFLRKQNESFRKALRAKSAQSPRMSTKLRDALYE' A
#
# COMPACT_ATOMS: atom_id res chain seq x y z
N MET A 1 12.79 -1.17 -0.84
CA MET A 1 11.79 -0.07 -0.84
C MET A 1 12.39 1.20 -0.23
N ASP A 2 13.27 1.07 0.77
CA ASP A 2 13.85 2.21 1.46
C ASP A 2 14.79 3.06 0.60
N GLU A 3 15.62 2.46 -0.27
CA GLU A 3 16.54 3.22 -1.14
C GLU A 3 15.84 4.23 -2.06
N LYS A 4 14.68 3.88 -2.62
CA LYS A 4 13.92 4.81 -3.47
C LYS A 4 13.27 5.93 -2.66
N ASN A 5 12.80 5.62 -1.44
CA ASN A 5 12.22 6.64 -0.56
C ASN A 5 13.27 7.62 -0.03
N THR A 6 14.48 7.13 0.29
CA THR A 6 15.61 8.00 0.66
C THR A 6 16.02 8.90 -0.51
N ASP A 7 15.98 8.37 -1.73
CA ASP A 7 16.30 9.13 -2.95
C ASP A 7 15.27 10.23 -3.24
N TYR A 8 13.99 10.00 -3.02
CA TYR A 8 12.95 11.03 -3.18
C TYR A 8 12.98 12.10 -2.09
N SER A 9 13.29 11.75 -0.84
CA SER A 9 13.46 12.73 0.24
C SER A 9 14.63 13.68 -0.04
N ALA A 10 15.77 13.14 -0.47
CA ALA A 10 16.94 13.93 -0.85
C ALA A 10 16.64 14.85 -2.05
N LYS A 11 15.93 14.36 -3.07
CA LYS A 11 15.52 15.16 -4.23
C LYS A 11 14.60 16.33 -3.86
N LYS A 12 13.67 16.12 -2.92
CA LYS A 12 12.77 17.19 -2.47
C LYS A 12 13.50 18.30 -1.70
N GLY A 13 14.47 17.91 -0.86
CA GLY A 13 15.37 18.88 -0.22
C GLY A 13 16.15 19.71 -1.24
N ALA A 14 16.75 19.06 -2.23
CA ALA A 14 17.47 19.74 -3.30
C ALA A 14 16.58 20.68 -4.13
N LEU A 15 15.33 20.30 -4.41
CA LEU A 15 14.37 21.17 -5.12
C LEU A 15 13.96 22.40 -4.30
N LEU A 16 13.85 22.27 -2.98
CA LEU A 16 13.59 23.40 -2.09
C LEU A 16 14.79 24.35 -2.04
N GLU A 17 15.99 23.81 -1.88
CA GLU A 17 17.24 24.60 -1.86
C GLU A 17 17.47 25.34 -3.17
N GLN A 18 17.08 24.74 -4.30
CA GLN A 18 17.11 25.36 -5.63
C GLN A 18 15.97 26.37 -5.85
N GLY A 19 15.04 26.52 -4.90
CA GLY A 19 13.89 27.41 -5.01
C GLY A 19 12.86 26.98 -6.07
N LEU A 20 12.95 25.74 -6.56
CA LEU A 20 12.05 25.19 -7.57
C LEU A 20 10.69 24.78 -7.00
N ILE A 21 10.61 24.63 -5.68
CA ILE A 21 9.36 24.42 -4.95
C ILE A 21 9.29 25.40 -3.78
N SER A 22 8.09 25.88 -3.47
CA SER A 22 7.88 26.71 -2.30
C SER A 22 7.84 25.86 -1.02
N PRO A 23 8.06 26.47 0.17
CA PRO A 23 7.88 25.78 1.44
C PRO A 23 6.47 25.18 1.61
N GLN A 24 5.43 25.89 1.16
CA GLN A 24 4.05 25.36 1.22
C GLN A 24 3.87 24.14 0.32
N ALA A 25 4.53 24.11 -0.85
CA ALA A 25 4.50 22.95 -1.73
C ALA A 25 5.19 21.74 -1.08
N LEU A 26 6.30 21.95 -0.37
CA LEU A 26 6.99 20.89 0.36
C LEU A 26 6.12 20.30 1.49
N GLU A 27 5.40 21.15 2.21
CA GLU A 27 4.47 20.75 3.27
C GLU A 27 3.35 19.87 2.71
N LEU A 28 2.71 20.32 1.62
CA LEU A 28 1.69 19.54 0.91
C LEU A 28 2.22 18.19 0.41
N ILE A 29 3.43 18.17 -0.18
CA ILE A 29 4.04 16.92 -0.66
C ILE A 29 4.27 15.95 0.51
N THR A 30 4.65 16.47 1.68
CA THR A 30 4.87 15.65 2.87
C THR A 30 3.55 15.08 3.39
N GLU A 31 2.50 15.89 3.47
CA GLU A 31 1.15 15.43 3.84
C GLU A 31 0.66 14.32 2.90
N LEU A 32 0.75 14.54 1.58
CA LEU A 32 0.33 13.55 0.58
C LEU A 32 1.09 12.23 0.70
N GLU A 33 2.37 12.25 1.03
CA GLU A 33 3.15 11.04 1.27
C GLU A 33 2.70 10.29 2.53
N THR A 34 2.37 11.01 3.61
CA THR A 34 1.84 10.38 4.81
C THR A 34 0.51 9.68 4.53
N GLU A 35 -0.38 10.32 3.77
CA GLU A 35 -1.67 9.76 3.38
C GLU A 35 -1.50 8.56 2.44
N LEU A 36 -0.61 8.64 1.46
CA LEU A 36 -0.28 7.51 0.58
C LEU A 36 0.22 6.30 1.35
N ASN A 37 1.10 6.51 2.33
CA ASN A 37 1.61 5.43 3.16
C ASN A 37 0.52 4.82 4.05
N PHE A 38 -0.37 5.65 4.59
CA PHE A 38 -1.53 5.19 5.33
C PHE A 38 -2.47 4.34 4.46
N LEU A 39 -2.84 4.82 3.27
CA LEU A 39 -3.67 4.08 2.32
C LEU A 39 -3.02 2.76 1.88
N ARG A 40 -1.71 2.75 1.63
CA ARG A 40 -0.98 1.52 1.29
C ARG A 40 -1.06 0.48 2.40
N LYS A 41 -0.85 0.87 3.65
CA LYS A 41 -0.97 -0.02 4.82
C LYS A 41 -2.40 -0.54 4.97
N GLN A 42 -3.41 0.31 4.80
CA GLN A 42 -4.81 -0.14 4.82
C GLN A 42 -5.10 -1.13 3.71
N ASN A 43 -4.66 -0.86 2.48
CA ASN A 43 -4.89 -1.74 1.34
C ASN A 43 -4.22 -3.10 1.55
N GLU A 44 -3.00 -3.13 2.09
CA GLU A 44 -2.32 -4.38 2.46
C GLU A 44 -3.10 -5.15 3.53
N SER A 45 -3.62 -4.45 4.55
CA SER A 45 -4.47 -5.04 5.58
C SER A 45 -5.73 -5.67 4.99
N PHE A 46 -6.45 -4.96 4.11
CA PHE A 46 -7.63 -5.48 3.43
C PHE A 46 -7.31 -6.69 2.55
N ARG A 47 -6.18 -6.67 1.83
CA ARG A 47 -5.73 -7.84 1.06
C ARG A 47 -5.42 -9.04 1.95
N LYS A 48 -4.80 -8.82 3.12
CA LYS A 48 -4.56 -9.88 4.11
C LYS A 48 -5.88 -10.45 4.64
N ALA A 49 -6.81 -9.59 5.03
CA ALA A 49 -8.14 -9.99 5.50
C ALA A 49 -8.92 -10.77 4.43
N LEU A 50 -8.89 -10.30 3.17
CA LEU A 50 -9.55 -10.98 2.06
C LEU A 50 -8.94 -12.37 1.81
N ARG A 51 -7.61 -12.49 1.82
CA ARG A 51 -6.93 -13.79 1.69
C ARG A 51 -7.30 -14.74 2.82
N ALA A 52 -7.31 -14.28 4.06
CA ALA A 52 -7.72 -15.08 5.21
C ALA A 52 -9.16 -15.58 5.08
N LYS A 53 -10.09 -14.70 4.67
CA LYS A 53 -11.49 -15.07 4.43
C LYS A 53 -11.64 -16.06 3.27
N SER A 54 -10.87 -15.88 2.19
CA SER A 54 -10.88 -16.82 1.06
C SER A 54 -10.27 -18.18 1.40
N ALA A 55 -9.34 -18.24 2.35
CA ALA A 55 -8.78 -19.50 2.83
C ALA A 55 -9.75 -20.25 3.78
N GLN A 56 -10.61 -19.51 4.49
CA GLN A 56 -11.65 -20.08 5.35
C GLN A 56 -12.91 -20.52 4.59
N SER A 57 -13.12 -20.04 3.37
CA SER A 57 -14.22 -20.49 2.51
C SER A 57 -13.70 -21.51 1.49
N PRO A 58 -14.04 -22.80 1.62
CA PRO A 58 -13.70 -23.77 0.59
C PRO A 58 -14.34 -23.31 -0.73
N ARG A 59 -13.53 -23.08 -1.76
CA ARG A 59 -13.98 -22.73 -3.12
C ARG A 59 -14.92 -23.80 -3.72
N MET A 60 -14.99 -24.97 -3.07
CA MET A 60 -15.93 -26.05 -3.32
C MET A 60 -16.38 -26.61 -1.95
N SER A 61 -17.69 -26.63 -1.69
CA SER A 61 -18.29 -27.31 -0.54
C SER A 61 -17.71 -28.73 -0.44
N THR A 62 -17.22 -29.14 0.73
CA THR A 62 -16.69 -30.51 0.95
C THR A 62 -17.69 -31.57 0.51
N LYS A 63 -18.98 -31.34 0.75
CA LYS A 63 -20.08 -32.22 0.29
C LYS A 63 -20.16 -32.38 -1.23
N LEU A 64 -19.80 -31.35 -1.99
CA LEU A 64 -19.80 -31.40 -3.46
C LEU A 64 -18.56 -32.14 -3.99
N ARG A 65 -17.44 -32.06 -3.25
CA ARG A 65 -16.22 -32.83 -3.56
C ARG A 65 -16.47 -34.31 -3.33
N ASP A 66 -17.09 -34.67 -2.21
CA ASP A 66 -17.35 -36.07 -1.85
C ASP A 66 -18.32 -36.73 -2.86
N ALA A 67 -19.35 -36.00 -3.32
CA ALA A 67 -20.31 -36.48 -4.32
C ALA A 67 -19.77 -36.62 -5.77
N LEU A 68 -18.54 -36.18 -6.05
CA LEU A 68 -17.90 -36.30 -7.37
C LEU A 68 -16.84 -37.42 -7.44
N TYR A 69 -16.44 -37.95 -6.28
CA TYR A 69 -15.46 -39.04 -6.17
C TYR A 69 -16.06 -40.36 -5.64
N GLU A 70 -17.35 -40.35 -5.26
CA GLU A 70 -18.21 -41.55 -5.22
C GLU A 70 -18.89 -41.77 -6.58
#